data_AF-A0A1Q7UJB0-F1
#
_entry.id   AF-A0A1Q7UJB0-F1
#
_cell.length_a   1.000
_cell.length_b   1.000
_cell.length_c   1.000
_cell.angle_alpha   90.00
_cell.angle_beta   90.00
_cell.angle_gamma   90.00
#
_symmetry.space_group_name_H-M   'P 1'
#
loop_
_entity.id
_entity.type
_entity.pdbx_description
1 polymer ?
#
loop_
_entity_poly.entity_id
_entity_poly.type
_entity_poly.pdbx_seq_one_letter_code
_entity_poly.pdbx_strand_id
1 'polypeptide(L)'
;MARSTWRPLALVGVAALVLTGAAYAANGKSFTDPSGDAANSPDLTAVAISSDDAGIVTVKLTVPNRSTLAPNEGVAVGLDTDQNPDTGSVFYGAEWELDLEGPSATVYQATPAGDYTQVPAPASYQAGFSGGVATLTFKASDFGITSGVNVHALGFDANWLDAAPDIRSVNYQLAAGTAQPALQPDRRAPIDQAFKSTGMHGKVAGLGYLAMDGRGETADRFVISKGKKVLKRITLQLADTSPFLPYVVRWNVPKKVKGKLRFCVTSTDRAGNKSNTSCAALTIK
;
A
#
# COMPACT_ATOMS: atom_id res chain seq x y z
N MET A 1 -14.38 -80.93 -16.38
CA MET A 1 -13.81 -79.93 -17.31
C MET A 1 -14.92 -78.97 -17.70
N ALA A 2 -14.90 -77.78 -17.12
CA ALA A 2 -15.87 -76.71 -17.33
C ALA A 2 -15.29 -75.66 -18.29
N ARG A 3 -16.11 -75.09 -19.19
CA ARG A 3 -16.06 -73.66 -19.58
C ARG A 3 -17.43 -73.21 -20.09
N SER A 4 -18.13 -72.43 -19.26
CA SER A 4 -19.26 -71.58 -19.65
C SER A 4 -18.72 -70.18 -19.87
N THR A 5 -18.95 -69.60 -21.06
CA THR A 5 -18.56 -68.25 -21.42
C THR A 5 -19.76 -67.33 -21.36
N TRP A 6 -19.89 -66.53 -20.29
CA TRP A 6 -20.78 -65.38 -20.24
C TRP A 6 -19.96 -64.12 -19.95
N ARG A 7 -20.08 -63.14 -20.84
CA ARG A 7 -19.42 -61.82 -20.80
C ARG A 7 -20.17 -60.92 -19.80
N PRO A 8 -19.52 -60.28 -18.82
CA PRO A 8 -20.15 -59.18 -18.11
C PRO A 8 -20.06 -57.89 -18.93
N LEU A 9 -21.19 -57.20 -19.09
CA LEU A 9 -21.25 -55.81 -19.53
C LEU A 9 -20.49 -54.94 -18.51
N ALA A 10 -19.55 -54.12 -18.99
CA ALA A 10 -18.96 -53.05 -18.21
C ALA A 10 -19.96 -51.89 -18.10
N LEU A 11 -20.50 -51.65 -16.90
CA LEU A 11 -21.15 -50.38 -16.57
C LEU A 11 -20.05 -49.30 -16.52
N VAL A 12 -20.10 -48.35 -17.45
CA VAL A 12 -19.35 -47.09 -17.35
C VAL A 12 -20.12 -46.18 -16.39
N GLY A 13 -19.67 -46.11 -15.14
CA GLY A 13 -20.16 -45.12 -14.19
C GLY A 13 -19.60 -43.75 -14.55
N VAL A 14 -20.44 -42.84 -15.02
CA VAL A 14 -20.11 -41.41 -15.15
C VAL A 14 -20.07 -40.83 -13.73
N ALA A 15 -18.86 -40.70 -13.17
CA ALA A 15 -18.67 -39.92 -11.96
C ALA A 15 -18.80 -38.43 -12.31
N ALA A 16 -19.96 -37.84 -12.02
CA ALA A 16 -20.13 -36.39 -12.06
C ALA A 16 -19.27 -35.78 -10.94
N LEU A 17 -18.15 -35.17 -11.33
CA LEU A 17 -17.30 -34.40 -10.43
C LEU A 17 -18.06 -33.11 -10.06
N VAL A 18 -18.80 -33.13 -8.95
CA VAL A 18 -19.36 -31.91 -8.37
C VAL A 18 -18.18 -31.11 -7.80
N LEU A 19 -17.69 -30.13 -8.55
CA LEU A 19 -16.83 -29.07 -8.03
C LEU A 19 -17.67 -28.22 -7.07
N THR A 20 -17.79 -28.67 -5.82
CA THR A 20 -18.22 -27.80 -4.74
C THR A 20 -17.14 -26.74 -4.57
N GLY A 21 -17.33 -25.57 -5.18
CA GLY A 21 -16.55 -24.39 -4.82
C GLY A 21 -16.69 -24.20 -3.30
N ALA A 22 -15.58 -24.03 -2.60
CA ALA A 22 -15.62 -23.71 -1.18
C ALA A 22 -16.39 -22.39 -1.02
N ALA A 23 -17.61 -22.47 -0.52
CA ALA A 23 -18.35 -21.28 -0.10
C ALA A 23 -17.67 -20.78 1.18
N TYR A 24 -17.15 -19.56 1.15
CA TYR A 24 -16.67 -18.88 2.34
C TYR A 24 -17.89 -18.54 3.21
N ALA A 25 -17.81 -18.61 4.53
CA ALA A 25 -18.84 -18.03 5.38
C ALA A 25 -18.62 -16.52 5.45
N ALA A 26 -19.69 -15.74 5.43
CA ALA A 26 -19.62 -14.29 5.57
C ALA A 26 -18.72 -13.87 6.75
N ASN A 27 -17.81 -12.94 6.50
CA ASN A 27 -16.81 -12.49 7.47
C ASN A 27 -16.68 -10.97 7.42
N GLY A 28 -16.13 -10.39 8.49
CA GLY A 28 -15.94 -8.95 8.58
C GLY A 28 -14.83 -8.56 9.55
N LYS A 29 -14.14 -7.46 9.24
CA LYS A 29 -13.13 -6.84 10.07
C LYS A 29 -13.23 -5.33 9.94
N SER A 30 -12.88 -4.60 10.99
CA SER A 30 -12.77 -3.15 10.93
C SER A 30 -11.56 -2.67 11.71
N PHE A 31 -11.10 -1.48 11.37
CA PHE A 31 -10.10 -0.73 12.12
C PHE A 31 -10.42 0.77 12.07
N THR A 32 -9.94 1.47 13.07
CA THR A 32 -10.05 2.93 13.18
C THR A 32 -8.73 3.57 12.81
N ASP A 33 -8.81 4.81 12.39
CA ASP A 33 -7.67 5.68 12.12
C ASP A 33 -7.93 7.03 12.81
N PRO A 34 -6.89 7.80 13.17
CA PRO A 34 -7.09 9.08 13.84
C PRO A 34 -7.90 10.05 12.98
N SER A 35 -8.38 11.12 13.61
CA SER A 35 -9.10 12.18 12.89
C SER A 35 -8.26 13.45 12.87
N GLY A 36 -8.32 14.21 11.79
CA GLY A 36 -7.67 15.52 11.66
C GLY A 36 -6.18 15.47 11.26
N ASP A 37 -5.71 14.34 10.77
CA ASP A 37 -4.38 14.08 10.19
C ASP A 37 -4.34 14.22 8.66
N ALA A 38 -5.49 14.16 8.00
CA ALA A 38 -5.66 14.33 6.56
C ALA A 38 -5.32 15.73 5.98
N ALA A 39 -4.95 16.71 6.81
CA ALA A 39 -4.86 18.12 6.42
C ALA A 39 -6.15 18.59 5.69
N ASN A 40 -6.11 18.74 4.36
CA ASN A 40 -7.26 19.13 3.55
C ASN A 40 -7.89 17.97 2.75
N SER A 41 -7.32 16.77 2.68
CA SER A 41 -7.91 15.66 1.93
C SER A 41 -9.14 15.07 2.64
N PRO A 42 -9.91 14.18 1.98
CA PRO A 42 -10.82 13.27 2.66
C PRO A 42 -10.12 12.60 3.85
N ASP A 43 -10.69 12.75 5.04
CA ASP A 43 -10.14 12.25 6.32
C ASP A 43 -10.80 10.91 6.63
N LEU A 44 -10.02 9.84 6.58
CA LEU A 44 -10.46 8.48 6.79
C LEU A 44 -10.38 8.14 8.28
N THR A 45 -11.52 8.03 8.99
CA THR A 45 -11.48 7.70 10.44
C THR A 45 -11.75 6.23 10.75
N ALA A 46 -12.26 5.48 9.77
CA ALA A 46 -12.53 4.06 9.94
C ALA A 46 -12.66 3.32 8.60
N VAL A 47 -12.16 2.10 8.57
CA VAL A 47 -12.28 1.17 7.45
C VAL A 47 -12.95 -0.11 7.93
N ALA A 48 -13.99 -0.55 7.21
CA ALA A 48 -14.64 -1.83 7.44
C ALA A 48 -14.59 -2.67 6.17
N ILE A 49 -14.11 -3.90 6.28
CA ILE A 49 -14.00 -4.87 5.21
C ILE A 49 -14.90 -6.05 5.55
N SER A 50 -15.73 -6.50 4.63
CA SER A 50 -16.54 -7.69 4.78
C SER A 50 -16.60 -8.48 3.49
N SER A 51 -16.86 -9.78 3.58
CA SER A 51 -17.16 -10.61 2.42
C SER A 51 -18.39 -11.48 2.66
N ASP A 52 -19.08 -11.83 1.59
CA ASP A 52 -20.19 -12.79 1.60
C ASP A 52 -19.80 -14.16 1.03
N ASP A 53 -20.73 -15.10 1.07
CA ASP A 53 -20.53 -16.47 0.60
C ASP A 53 -20.37 -16.59 -0.93
N ALA A 54 -20.71 -15.53 -1.68
CA ALA A 54 -20.46 -15.43 -3.11
C ALA A 54 -19.05 -14.89 -3.43
N GLY A 55 -18.26 -14.57 -2.41
CA GLY A 55 -16.93 -13.98 -2.55
C GLY A 55 -16.97 -12.51 -2.98
N ILE A 56 -18.10 -11.83 -2.76
CA ILE A 56 -18.18 -10.38 -2.92
C ILE A 56 -17.57 -9.75 -1.67
N VAL A 57 -16.57 -8.91 -1.87
CA VAL A 57 -15.92 -8.11 -0.84
C VAL A 57 -16.52 -6.71 -0.90
N THR A 58 -16.86 -6.16 0.27
CA THR A 58 -17.26 -4.77 0.45
C THR A 58 -16.29 -4.10 1.40
N VAL A 59 -15.70 -3.00 0.95
CA VAL A 59 -14.87 -2.10 1.76
C VAL A 59 -15.63 -0.79 1.95
N LYS A 60 -15.81 -0.38 3.20
CA LYS A 60 -16.42 0.89 3.58
C LYS A 60 -15.37 1.79 4.22
N LEU A 61 -15.21 2.98 3.68
CA LEU A 61 -14.30 4.01 4.18
C LEU A 61 -15.15 5.13 4.78
N THR A 62 -14.97 5.43 6.06
CA THR A 62 -15.70 6.47 6.78
C THR A 62 -14.95 7.79 6.66
N VAL A 63 -15.60 8.78 6.07
CA VAL A 63 -15.02 10.08 5.70
C VAL A 63 -15.85 11.22 6.29
N PRO A 64 -15.78 11.47 7.61
CA PRO A 64 -16.69 12.40 8.28
C PRO A 64 -16.55 13.85 7.82
N ASN A 65 -15.40 14.24 7.26
CA ASN A 65 -15.16 15.60 6.78
C ASN A 65 -15.68 15.84 5.35
N ARG A 66 -16.42 14.90 4.73
CA ARG A 66 -17.01 15.04 3.39
C ARG A 66 -18.46 14.56 3.35
N SER A 67 -19.35 15.37 2.78
CA SER A 67 -20.70 14.94 2.39
C SER A 67 -20.77 14.46 0.93
N THR A 68 -19.79 14.88 0.10
CA THR A 68 -19.60 14.50 -1.30
C THR A 68 -18.11 14.60 -1.65
N LEU A 69 -17.62 13.82 -2.62
CA LEU A 69 -16.27 13.97 -3.17
C LEU A 69 -16.25 15.00 -4.30
N ALA A 70 -15.34 15.97 -4.24
CA ALA A 70 -15.11 16.90 -5.35
C ALA A 70 -14.46 16.18 -6.56
N PRO A 71 -14.47 16.78 -7.77
CA PRO A 71 -13.94 16.11 -8.97
C PRO A 71 -12.47 15.66 -8.93
N ASN A 72 -11.65 16.29 -8.09
CA ASN A 72 -10.22 15.96 -7.90
C ASN A 72 -9.93 15.52 -6.46
N GLU A 73 -10.96 15.03 -5.77
CA GLU A 73 -10.85 14.40 -4.45
C GLU A 73 -11.34 12.97 -4.58
N GLY A 74 -10.70 12.07 -3.85
CA GLY A 74 -11.05 10.68 -3.91
C GLY A 74 -10.66 9.89 -2.69
N VAL A 75 -11.03 8.63 -2.74
CA VAL A 75 -10.51 7.61 -1.85
C VAL A 75 -10.00 6.44 -2.67
N ALA A 76 -9.01 5.73 -2.15
CA ALA A 76 -8.46 4.53 -2.76
C ALA A 76 -8.32 3.40 -1.74
N VAL A 77 -8.31 2.17 -2.22
CA VAL A 77 -8.00 0.97 -1.44
C VAL A 77 -6.93 0.18 -2.18
N GLY A 78 -5.76 0.05 -1.57
CA GLY A 78 -4.71 -0.84 -2.06
C GLY A 78 -4.92 -2.27 -1.57
N LEU A 79 -4.77 -3.23 -2.48
CA LEU A 79 -4.95 -4.65 -2.25
C LEU A 79 -3.64 -5.41 -2.52
N ASP A 80 -3.00 -5.89 -1.46
CA ASP A 80 -1.94 -6.91 -1.53
C ASP A 80 -2.62 -8.29 -1.41
N THR A 81 -2.81 -8.90 -2.56
CA THR A 81 -3.68 -10.05 -2.82
C THR A 81 -2.98 -11.38 -2.65
N ASP A 82 -1.65 -11.41 -2.74
CA ASP A 82 -0.83 -12.56 -2.36
C ASP A 82 -0.38 -12.51 -0.88
N GLN A 83 -0.71 -11.41 -0.19
CA GLN A 83 -0.42 -11.14 1.22
C GLN A 83 1.09 -11.07 1.51
N ASN A 84 1.87 -10.70 0.50
CA ASN A 84 3.30 -10.55 0.59
C ASN A 84 3.70 -9.09 0.28
N PRO A 85 4.08 -8.29 1.29
CA PRO A 85 4.45 -6.89 1.10
C PRO A 85 5.70 -6.69 0.23
N ASP A 86 6.46 -7.76 -0.06
CA ASP A 86 7.68 -7.69 -0.86
C ASP A 86 7.42 -7.82 -2.36
N THR A 87 6.19 -8.16 -2.76
CA THR A 87 5.72 -8.21 -4.16
C THR A 87 4.91 -6.96 -4.51
N GLY A 88 4.33 -6.88 -5.70
CA GLY A 88 3.49 -5.73 -6.11
C GLY A 88 4.16 -4.35 -6.03
N SER A 89 3.36 -3.34 -5.65
CA SER A 89 3.78 -1.94 -5.61
C SER A 89 4.73 -1.65 -4.44
N VAL A 90 5.33 -0.45 -4.40
CA VAL A 90 6.04 0.03 -3.19
C VAL A 90 5.09 0.42 -2.05
N PHE A 91 3.79 0.45 -2.32
CA PHE A 91 2.74 0.84 -1.40
C PHE A 91 2.22 -0.40 -0.65
N TYR A 92 3.06 -0.89 0.28
CA TYR A 92 2.79 -2.09 1.08
C TYR A 92 2.53 -3.37 0.26
N GLY A 93 3.16 -3.46 -0.91
CA GLY A 93 3.10 -4.61 -1.79
C GLY A 93 1.80 -4.78 -2.55
N ALA A 94 0.89 -3.80 -2.53
CA ALA A 94 -0.40 -3.95 -3.18
C ALA A 94 -0.29 -4.16 -4.69
N GLU A 95 -0.87 -5.26 -5.21
CA GLU A 95 -0.97 -5.53 -6.65
C GLU A 95 -2.00 -4.64 -7.33
N TRP A 96 -3.02 -4.20 -6.60
CA TRP A 96 -4.12 -3.42 -7.14
C TRP A 96 -4.41 -2.19 -6.28
N GLU A 97 -4.90 -1.14 -6.93
CA GLU A 97 -5.47 0.03 -6.28
C GLU A 97 -6.88 0.25 -6.86
N LEU A 98 -7.86 0.37 -5.98
CA LEU A 98 -9.27 0.59 -6.34
C LEU A 98 -9.69 1.98 -5.90
N ASP A 99 -10.02 2.82 -6.88
CA ASP A 99 -10.21 4.24 -6.67
C ASP A 99 -11.66 4.64 -6.86
N LEU A 100 -12.09 5.62 -6.08
CA LEU A 100 -13.27 6.43 -6.30
C LEU A 100 -12.86 7.91 -6.24
N GLU A 101 -12.68 8.54 -7.40
CA GLU A 101 -12.37 9.97 -7.54
C GLU A 101 -13.59 10.72 -8.09
N GLY A 102 -14.14 11.64 -7.30
CA GLY A 102 -15.47 12.20 -7.55
C GLY A 102 -16.50 11.06 -7.76
N PRO A 103 -17.17 10.96 -8.92
CA PRO A 103 -18.07 9.85 -9.25
C PRO A 103 -17.40 8.69 -10.00
N SER A 104 -16.11 8.76 -10.30
CA SER A 104 -15.42 7.83 -11.20
C SER A 104 -14.79 6.68 -10.42
N ALA A 105 -15.18 5.45 -10.76
CA ALA A 105 -14.58 4.24 -10.22
C ALA A 105 -13.48 3.73 -11.17
N THR A 106 -12.24 3.66 -10.71
CA THR A 106 -11.08 3.26 -11.52
C THR A 106 -10.25 2.18 -10.82
N VAL A 107 -9.49 1.43 -11.61
CA VAL A 107 -8.64 0.34 -11.12
C VAL A 107 -7.24 0.53 -11.68
N TYR A 108 -6.25 0.35 -10.82
CA TYR A 108 -4.84 0.35 -11.19
C TYR A 108 -4.19 -0.97 -10.82
N GLN A 109 -3.18 -1.36 -11.59
CA GLN A 109 -2.36 -2.55 -11.35
C GLN A 109 -0.91 -2.15 -11.15
N ALA A 110 -0.24 -2.81 -10.19
CA ALA A 110 1.16 -2.62 -9.92
C ALA A 110 2.02 -2.98 -11.14
N THR A 111 2.99 -2.12 -11.43
CA THR A 111 4.00 -2.32 -12.46
C THR A 111 5.24 -2.98 -11.86
N PRO A 112 6.12 -3.59 -12.67
CA PRO A 112 7.41 -4.11 -12.17
C PRO A 112 8.33 -3.04 -11.56
N ALA A 113 8.08 -1.75 -11.83
CA ALA A 113 8.82 -0.65 -11.23
C ALA A 113 8.35 -0.33 -9.79
N GLY A 114 7.21 -0.89 -9.36
CA GLY A 114 6.60 -0.62 -8.06
C GLY A 114 5.57 0.52 -8.07
N ASP A 115 5.36 1.19 -9.20
CA ASP A 115 4.31 2.19 -9.40
C ASP A 115 3.00 1.52 -9.91
N TYR A 116 1.95 2.31 -10.09
CA TYR A 116 0.66 1.88 -10.64
C TYR A 116 0.44 2.30 -12.09
N THR A 117 -0.30 1.49 -12.85
CA THR A 117 -0.87 1.86 -14.16
C THR A 117 -2.36 1.57 -14.18
N GLN A 118 -3.15 2.47 -14.76
CA GLN A 118 -4.59 2.27 -14.88
C GLN A 118 -4.88 1.10 -15.83
N VAL A 119 -5.86 0.29 -15.48
CA VAL A 119 -6.35 -0.84 -16.28
C VAL A 119 -7.88 -0.82 -16.34
N PRO A 120 -8.50 -1.54 -17.29
CA PRO A 120 -9.96 -1.69 -17.30
C PRO A 120 -10.47 -2.30 -15.99
N ALA A 121 -11.44 -1.65 -15.37
CA ALA A 121 -12.10 -2.17 -14.17
C ALA A 121 -12.88 -3.46 -14.48
N PRO A 122 -12.75 -4.54 -13.68
CA PRO A 122 -13.63 -5.68 -13.77
C PRO A 122 -15.10 -5.28 -13.57
N ALA A 123 -16.03 -5.97 -14.23
CA ALA A 123 -17.47 -5.66 -14.12
C ALA A 123 -18.03 -5.84 -12.70
N SER A 124 -17.33 -6.59 -11.83
CA SER A 124 -17.71 -6.72 -10.42
C SER A 124 -17.35 -5.49 -9.59
N TYR A 125 -16.42 -4.64 -10.03
CA TYR A 125 -16.01 -3.47 -9.29
C TYR A 125 -17.05 -2.35 -9.41
N GLN A 126 -17.58 -1.94 -8.27
CA GLN A 126 -18.52 -0.82 -8.13
C GLN A 126 -18.10 0.02 -6.94
N ALA A 127 -18.13 1.33 -7.09
CA ALA A 127 -17.85 2.26 -6.00
C ALA A 127 -18.84 3.42 -5.99
N GLY A 128 -19.11 3.94 -4.79
CA GLY A 128 -19.95 5.11 -4.62
C GLY A 128 -19.76 5.78 -3.26
N PHE A 129 -20.11 7.05 -3.17
CA PHE A 129 -19.99 7.85 -1.95
C PHE A 129 -21.35 8.37 -1.51
N SER A 130 -21.73 8.10 -0.27
CA SER A 130 -22.97 8.63 0.31
C SER A 130 -22.88 8.73 1.83
N GLY A 131 -23.42 9.82 2.39
CA GLY A 131 -23.54 9.97 3.85
C GLY A 131 -22.20 9.95 4.59
N GLY A 132 -21.13 10.46 3.97
CA GLY A 132 -19.79 10.42 4.57
C GLY A 132 -19.13 9.03 4.52
N VAL A 133 -19.61 8.12 3.66
CA VAL A 133 -19.06 6.78 3.52
C VAL A 133 -18.83 6.47 2.04
N ALA A 134 -17.59 6.13 1.68
CA ALA A 134 -17.30 5.49 0.42
C ALA A 134 -17.52 3.98 0.56
N THR A 135 -18.23 3.37 -0.40
CA THR A 135 -18.44 1.93 -0.44
C THR A 135 -17.89 1.40 -1.75
N LEU A 136 -16.87 0.54 -1.67
CA LEU A 136 -16.26 -0.17 -2.77
C LEU A 136 -16.68 -1.64 -2.68
N THR A 137 -17.17 -2.21 -3.77
CA THR A 137 -17.61 -3.62 -3.84
C THR A 137 -16.97 -4.29 -5.04
N PHE A 138 -16.46 -5.50 -4.87
CA PHE A 138 -15.84 -6.27 -5.93
C PHE A 138 -15.89 -7.77 -5.65
N LYS A 139 -15.70 -8.59 -6.68
CA LYS A 139 -15.53 -10.03 -6.50
C LYS A 139 -14.07 -10.37 -6.24
N ALA A 140 -13.79 -11.08 -5.14
CA ALA A 140 -12.43 -11.46 -4.74
C ALA A 140 -11.62 -12.13 -5.86
N SER A 141 -12.25 -13.03 -6.62
CA SER A 141 -11.60 -13.77 -7.71
C SER A 141 -11.11 -12.90 -8.87
N ASP A 142 -11.75 -11.74 -9.11
CA ASP A 142 -11.39 -10.86 -10.22
C ASP A 142 -10.04 -10.17 -9.97
N PHE A 143 -9.61 -10.11 -8.71
CA PHE A 143 -8.35 -9.55 -8.25
C PHE A 143 -7.34 -10.62 -7.80
N GLY A 144 -7.65 -11.91 -8.01
CA GLY A 144 -6.76 -13.01 -7.62
C GLY A 144 -6.75 -13.33 -6.13
N ILE A 145 -7.66 -12.77 -5.34
CA ILE A 145 -7.75 -13.04 -3.90
C ILE A 145 -8.34 -14.44 -3.69
N THR A 146 -7.52 -15.33 -3.10
CA THR A 146 -7.89 -16.74 -2.88
C THR A 146 -8.15 -17.10 -1.43
N SER A 147 -7.62 -16.35 -0.46
CA SER A 147 -7.75 -16.66 0.97
C SER A 147 -7.91 -15.43 1.82
N GLY A 148 -7.08 -14.42 1.58
CA GLY A 148 -7.09 -13.14 2.26
C GLY A 148 -6.32 -12.09 1.47
N VAL A 149 -6.30 -10.88 2.00
CA VAL A 149 -5.75 -9.68 1.38
C VAL A 149 -5.23 -8.76 2.47
N ASN A 150 -4.08 -8.13 2.25
CA ASN A 150 -3.65 -6.99 3.07
C ASN A 150 -4.20 -5.70 2.46
N VAL A 151 -4.78 -4.85 3.29
CA VAL A 151 -5.47 -3.64 2.85
C VAL A 151 -4.87 -2.41 3.51
N HIS A 152 -4.66 -1.37 2.72
CA HIS A 152 -4.54 0.01 3.18
C HIS A 152 -5.56 0.85 2.41
N ALA A 153 -5.95 1.99 2.96
CA ALA A 153 -6.85 2.93 2.32
C ALA A 153 -6.23 4.32 2.29
N LEU A 154 -6.63 5.11 1.31
CA LEU A 154 -6.16 6.48 1.13
C LEU A 154 -7.36 7.41 0.98
N GLY A 155 -7.30 8.59 1.58
CA GLY A 155 -8.12 9.74 1.22
C GLY A 155 -7.20 10.78 0.56
N PHE A 156 -7.57 11.34 -0.59
CA PHE A 156 -6.66 12.23 -1.31
C PHE A 156 -7.36 13.41 -2.00
N ASP A 157 -6.58 14.47 -2.19
CA ASP A 157 -6.89 15.57 -3.10
C ASP A 157 -5.68 15.85 -4.01
N ALA A 158 -5.71 16.95 -4.76
CA ALA A 158 -4.61 17.33 -5.67
C ALA A 158 -3.24 17.60 -5.00
N ASN A 159 -3.18 17.71 -3.67
CA ASN A 159 -2.00 18.14 -2.92
C ASN A 159 -1.73 17.32 -1.64
N TRP A 160 -2.75 16.72 -1.05
CA TRP A 160 -2.71 16.06 0.25
C TRP A 160 -3.25 14.65 0.15
N LEU A 161 -2.72 13.82 1.05
CA LEU A 161 -3.10 12.43 1.20
C LEU A 161 -3.22 12.14 2.69
N ASP A 162 -4.20 11.32 2.99
CA ASP A 162 -4.46 10.69 4.26
C ASP A 162 -4.37 9.18 4.08
N ALA A 163 -3.68 8.47 4.98
CA ALA A 163 -3.45 7.03 4.86
C ALA A 163 -4.04 6.32 6.06
N ALA A 164 -4.89 5.32 5.82
CA ALA A 164 -5.54 4.53 6.85
C ALA A 164 -5.20 3.02 6.69
N PRO A 165 -4.49 2.40 7.63
CA PRO A 165 -3.86 3.03 8.78
C PRO A 165 -2.70 3.95 8.35
N ASP A 166 -2.33 4.91 9.21
CA ASP A 166 -1.17 5.79 9.02
C ASP A 166 0.10 5.05 8.57
N ILE A 167 0.28 3.85 9.12
CA ILE A 167 1.43 2.98 8.89
C ILE A 167 0.96 1.53 8.73
N ARG A 168 1.52 0.88 7.72
CA ARG A 168 1.34 -0.53 7.32
C ARG A 168 -0.04 -0.80 6.72
N SER A 169 -0.37 -2.07 6.61
CA SER A 169 -1.64 -2.57 6.10
C SER A 169 -2.31 -3.47 7.14
N VAL A 170 -3.61 -3.68 6.97
CA VAL A 170 -4.40 -4.57 7.79
C VAL A 170 -4.74 -5.82 6.99
N ASN A 171 -4.37 -6.99 7.52
CA ASN A 171 -4.74 -8.26 6.94
C ASN A 171 -6.23 -8.57 7.15
N TYR A 172 -6.90 -9.02 6.10
CA TYR A 172 -8.27 -9.55 6.12
C TYR A 172 -8.30 -10.92 5.47
N GLN A 173 -8.96 -11.89 6.11
CA GLN A 173 -9.17 -13.22 5.54
C GLN A 173 -10.63 -13.36 5.11
N LEU A 174 -10.87 -13.96 3.94
CA LEU A 174 -12.23 -14.22 3.44
C LEU A 174 -12.98 -15.17 4.37
N ALA A 175 -12.28 -16.20 4.89
CA ALA A 175 -12.82 -17.11 5.90
C ALA A 175 -12.35 -16.74 7.31
N ALA A 176 -13.29 -16.67 8.25
CA ALA A 176 -12.99 -16.50 9.67
C ALA A 176 -12.09 -17.64 10.19
N GLY A 177 -11.08 -17.27 10.99
CA GLY A 177 -10.15 -18.23 11.60
C GLY A 177 -9.02 -18.72 10.68
N THR A 178 -9.01 -18.35 9.40
CA THR A 178 -7.85 -18.57 8.53
C THR A 178 -6.66 -17.77 9.05
N ALA A 179 -5.47 -18.37 9.09
CA ALA A 179 -4.24 -17.68 9.44
C ALA A 179 -3.65 -16.98 8.22
N GLN A 180 -3.10 -15.78 8.42
CA GLN A 180 -2.30 -15.13 7.39
C GLN A 180 -1.09 -16.01 7.01
N PRO A 181 -0.73 -16.10 5.71
CA PRO A 181 0.48 -16.78 5.28
C PRO A 181 1.73 -16.23 5.97
N ALA A 182 2.66 -17.12 6.32
CA ALA A 182 3.95 -16.69 6.84
C ALA A 182 4.76 -16.00 5.73
N LEU A 183 5.28 -14.81 6.04
CA LEU A 183 6.11 -14.06 5.11
C LEU A 183 7.41 -14.81 4.79
N GLN A 184 7.80 -14.77 3.52
CA GLN A 184 9.10 -15.26 3.07
C GLN A 184 10.23 -14.33 3.54
N PRO A 185 11.51 -14.76 3.45
CA PRO A 185 12.62 -13.86 3.69
C PRO A 185 12.56 -12.66 2.73
N ASP A 186 12.62 -11.46 3.30
CA ASP A 186 12.61 -10.21 2.54
C ASP A 186 13.89 -10.06 1.73
N ARG A 187 13.73 -9.74 0.44
CA ARG A 187 14.82 -9.49 -0.51
C ARG A 187 14.64 -8.21 -1.28
N ARG A 188 13.59 -7.44 -1.00
CA ARG A 188 13.27 -6.21 -1.72
C ARG A 188 13.93 -5.06 -0.98
N ALA A 189 14.78 -4.31 -1.68
CA ALA A 189 15.36 -3.10 -1.11
C ALA A 189 14.32 -1.96 -1.04
N PRO A 190 14.40 -1.09 -0.02
CA PRO A 190 13.64 0.15 -0.01
C PRO A 190 13.95 1.04 -1.22
N ILE A 191 13.03 1.94 -1.56
CA ILE A 191 13.22 2.97 -2.59
C ILE A 191 13.25 4.34 -1.93
N ASP A 192 14.28 5.13 -2.24
CA ASP A 192 14.45 6.47 -1.70
C ASP A 192 14.26 7.57 -2.74
N GLN A 193 13.62 8.66 -2.32
CA GLN A 193 13.56 9.89 -3.10
C GLN A 193 13.95 11.09 -2.26
N ALA A 194 15.12 11.68 -2.54
CA ALA A 194 15.51 12.94 -1.91
C ALA A 194 14.84 14.14 -2.62
N PHE A 195 14.32 15.10 -1.85
CA PHE A 195 13.71 16.32 -2.39
C PHE A 195 14.62 17.53 -2.31
N LYS A 196 14.53 18.41 -3.31
CA LYS A 196 15.24 19.70 -3.28
C LYS A 196 14.86 20.46 -2.01
N SER A 197 15.87 20.88 -1.27
CA SER A 197 15.67 21.49 0.06
C SER A 197 16.39 22.83 0.14
N THR A 198 15.91 23.71 1.02
CA THR A 198 16.54 25.00 1.28
C THR A 198 16.65 25.26 2.78
N GLY A 199 17.63 26.07 3.18
CA GLY A 199 17.82 26.44 4.57
C GLY A 199 18.61 27.74 4.72
N MET A 200 18.77 28.18 5.95
CA MET A 200 19.57 29.35 6.30
C MET A 200 20.77 28.94 7.14
N HIS A 201 21.92 29.55 6.87
CA HIS A 201 23.11 29.34 7.65
C HIS A 201 22.90 29.70 9.14
N GLY A 202 23.40 28.87 10.05
CA GLY A 202 23.21 29.07 11.49
C GLY A 202 21.79 28.76 12.01
N LYS A 203 20.91 28.22 11.16
CA LYS A 203 19.56 27.77 11.52
C LYS A 203 19.41 26.27 11.25
N VAL A 204 18.25 25.73 11.59
CA VAL A 204 17.86 24.35 11.21
C VAL A 204 17.39 24.36 9.77
N ALA A 205 17.94 23.48 8.94
CA ALA A 205 17.38 23.14 7.63
C ALA A 205 16.61 21.82 7.74
N GLY A 206 15.43 21.76 7.14
CA GLY A 206 14.73 20.50 6.89
C GLY A 206 15.19 19.92 5.55
N LEU A 207 15.52 18.63 5.53
CA LEU A 207 15.84 17.90 4.30
C LEU A 207 14.69 16.91 4.04
N GLY A 208 13.89 17.21 3.02
CA GLY A 208 12.74 16.40 2.64
C GLY A 208 13.17 15.14 1.88
N TYR A 209 12.53 14.00 2.18
CA TYR A 209 12.73 12.75 1.46
C TYR A 209 11.53 11.81 1.58
N LEU A 210 11.46 10.80 0.73
CA LEU A 210 10.67 9.57 0.91
C LEU A 210 11.60 8.39 1.12
N ALA A 211 11.16 7.47 1.97
CA ALA A 211 11.70 6.12 2.11
C ALA A 211 10.50 5.16 2.00
N MET A 212 10.43 4.44 0.88
CA MET A 212 9.32 3.55 0.56
C MET A 212 9.78 2.11 0.74
N ASP A 213 9.12 1.39 1.64
CA ASP A 213 9.40 0.00 1.96
C ASP A 213 8.08 -0.76 2.12
N GLY A 214 7.99 -1.95 1.53
CA GLY A 214 6.76 -2.74 1.53
C GLY A 214 6.38 -3.22 2.93
N ARG A 215 7.35 -3.44 3.81
CA ARG A 215 7.12 -3.85 5.20
C ARG A 215 6.99 -2.66 6.16
N GLY A 216 7.26 -1.46 5.66
CA GLY A 216 7.05 -0.21 6.36
C GLY A 216 8.04 0.06 7.47
N GLU A 217 9.31 -0.38 7.35
CA GLU A 217 10.34 -0.05 8.34
C GLU A 217 11.72 0.21 7.71
N THR A 218 12.29 1.39 7.95
CA THR A 218 13.64 1.71 7.46
C THR A 218 14.53 2.40 8.49
N ALA A 219 15.84 2.21 8.32
CA ALA A 219 16.90 2.98 8.97
C ALA A 219 17.61 3.84 7.91
N ASP A 220 17.61 5.16 8.11
CA ASP A 220 17.99 6.09 7.04
C ASP A 220 19.33 6.78 7.31
N ARG A 221 20.20 6.84 6.30
CA ARG A 221 21.50 7.49 6.38
C ARG A 221 21.62 8.65 5.42
N PHE A 222 21.91 9.82 5.96
CA PHE A 222 22.11 11.05 5.20
C PHE A 222 23.59 11.44 5.10
N VAL A 223 23.98 11.93 3.93
CA VAL A 223 25.30 12.53 3.69
C VAL A 223 25.12 13.90 3.06
N ILE A 224 25.48 14.95 3.80
CA ILE A 224 25.45 16.32 3.31
C ILE A 224 26.86 16.71 2.88
N SER A 225 26.98 17.27 1.68
CA SER A 225 28.27 17.58 1.05
C SER A 225 28.26 18.91 0.30
N LYS A 226 29.45 19.50 0.18
CA LYS A 226 29.75 20.63 -0.70
C LYS A 226 30.88 20.22 -1.63
N GLY A 227 30.55 19.95 -2.89
CA GLY A 227 31.47 19.29 -3.82
C GLY A 227 31.84 17.89 -3.30
N LYS A 228 33.15 17.61 -3.18
CA LYS A 228 33.67 16.34 -2.63
C LYS A 228 33.74 16.31 -1.10
N LYS A 229 33.57 17.45 -0.43
CA LYS A 229 33.71 17.54 1.04
C LYS A 229 32.41 17.15 1.71
N VAL A 230 32.44 16.10 2.53
CA VAL A 230 31.36 15.75 3.44
C VAL A 230 31.35 16.76 4.60
N LEU A 231 30.20 17.37 4.84
CA LEU A 231 29.97 18.34 5.92
C LEU A 231 29.30 17.69 7.13
N LYS A 232 28.39 16.75 6.91
CA LYS A 232 27.63 16.08 7.97
C LYS A 232 27.17 14.70 7.51
N ARG A 233 27.13 13.77 8.47
CA ARG A 233 26.39 12.51 8.38
C ARG A 233 25.31 12.50 9.46
N ILE A 234 24.13 12.02 9.10
CA ILE A 234 23.02 11.80 10.01
C ILE A 234 22.55 10.37 9.81
N THR A 235 22.24 9.67 10.90
CA THR A 235 21.71 8.32 10.87
C THR A 235 20.45 8.31 11.72
N LEU A 236 19.35 7.85 11.14
CA LEU A 236 18.12 7.51 11.84
C LEU A 236 18.15 6.01 12.13
N GLN A 237 17.62 5.61 13.27
CA GLN A 237 17.49 4.19 13.63
C GLN A 237 16.31 3.59 12.88
N LEU A 238 16.26 2.26 12.83
CA LEU A 238 15.12 1.53 12.28
C LEU A 238 13.84 1.97 13.00
N ALA A 239 12.88 2.45 12.23
CA ALA A 239 11.58 2.89 12.70
C ALA A 239 10.53 2.64 11.62
N ASP A 240 9.26 2.72 12.01
CA ASP A 240 8.15 2.64 11.07
C ASP A 240 8.21 3.78 10.03
N THR A 241 7.96 3.42 8.78
CA THR A 241 7.92 4.30 7.62
C THR A 241 6.70 4.03 6.75
N SER A 242 6.11 5.09 6.25
CA SER A 242 4.97 5.11 5.35
C SER A 242 5.45 5.45 3.94
N PRO A 243 5.10 4.64 2.92
CA PRO A 243 5.46 4.91 1.54
C PRO A 243 4.68 6.11 0.97
N PHE A 244 3.66 6.60 1.68
CA PHE A 244 2.81 7.70 1.23
C PHE A 244 3.24 9.07 1.73
N LEU A 245 3.97 9.13 2.85
CA LEU A 245 4.23 10.38 3.56
C LEU A 245 5.68 10.85 3.42
N PRO A 246 5.91 12.12 3.02
CA PRO A 246 7.26 12.67 3.00
C PRO A 246 7.78 12.93 4.41
N TYR A 247 9.04 12.58 4.63
CA TYR A 247 9.77 12.78 5.88
C TYR A 247 10.70 13.99 5.80
N VAL A 248 11.00 14.57 6.97
CA VAL A 248 11.95 15.69 7.09
C VAL A 248 13.00 15.37 8.15
N VAL A 249 14.26 15.20 7.71
CA VAL A 249 15.39 15.16 8.64
C VAL A 249 15.90 16.57 8.93
N ARG A 250 16.13 16.89 10.20
CA ARG A 250 16.58 18.22 10.64
C ARG A 250 18.10 18.28 10.72
N TRP A 251 18.70 19.31 10.13
CA TRP A 251 20.13 19.58 10.20
C TRP A 251 20.43 20.98 10.75
N ASN A 252 21.16 21.05 11.85
CA ASN A 252 21.74 22.31 12.35
C ASN A 252 22.87 22.79 11.42
N VAL A 253 22.57 23.79 10.58
CA VAL A 253 23.49 24.29 9.56
C VAL A 253 24.57 25.16 10.22
N PRO A 254 25.87 24.86 10.05
CA PRO A 254 26.93 25.70 10.60
C PRO A 254 26.86 27.14 10.04
N LYS A 255 27.11 28.15 10.89
CA LYS A 255 27.03 29.58 10.51
C LYS A 255 27.87 29.98 9.28
N LYS A 256 28.96 29.25 9.00
CA LYS A 256 29.87 29.51 7.87
C LYS A 256 29.50 28.76 6.59
N VAL A 257 28.56 27.82 6.65
CA VAL A 257 28.14 27.04 5.47
C VAL A 257 27.10 27.85 4.70
N LYS A 258 27.38 28.11 3.42
CA LYS A 258 26.50 28.83 2.48
C LYS A 258 26.64 28.27 1.07
N GLY A 259 25.66 28.57 0.23
CA GLY A 259 25.63 28.31 -1.21
C GLY A 259 25.01 26.96 -1.57
N LYS A 260 25.40 26.44 -2.74
CA LYS A 260 24.90 25.17 -3.28
C LYS A 260 25.62 23.99 -2.62
N LEU A 261 24.82 23.09 -2.06
CA LEU A 261 25.20 21.83 -1.44
C LEU A 261 24.41 20.69 -2.10
N ARG A 262 24.74 19.46 -1.73
CA ARG A 262 23.97 18.26 -2.04
C ARG A 262 23.78 17.47 -0.76
N PHE A 263 22.61 16.90 -0.55
CA PHE A 263 22.44 15.82 0.41
C PHE A 263 22.00 14.56 -0.33
N CYS A 264 22.37 13.42 0.22
CA CYS A 264 21.92 12.13 -0.26
C CYS A 264 21.39 11.31 0.91
N VAL A 265 20.39 10.48 0.65
CA VAL A 265 19.80 9.51 1.58
C VAL A 265 20.04 8.10 1.07
N THR A 266 20.16 7.15 1.99
CA THR A 266 20.17 5.71 1.71
C THR A 266 19.54 5.01 2.90
N SER A 267 18.51 4.22 2.62
CA SER A 267 17.71 3.49 3.60
C SER A 267 18.11 2.02 3.65
N THR A 268 17.89 1.40 4.79
CA THR A 268 18.12 -0.03 5.03
C THR A 268 16.94 -0.57 5.81
N ASP A 269 16.31 -1.63 5.32
CA ASP A 269 15.16 -2.25 6.00
C ASP A 269 15.60 -3.13 7.18
N ARG A 270 14.63 -3.76 7.84
CA ARG A 270 14.87 -4.70 8.94
C ARG A 270 15.66 -5.95 8.51
N ALA A 271 15.51 -6.41 7.27
CA ALA A 271 16.22 -7.57 6.72
C ALA A 271 17.66 -7.25 6.28
N GLY A 272 18.01 -5.96 6.24
CA GLY A 272 19.31 -5.47 5.81
C GLY A 272 19.40 -5.21 4.31
N ASN A 273 18.31 -5.28 3.54
CA ASN A 273 18.36 -4.83 2.15
C ASN A 273 18.49 -3.31 2.11
N LYS A 274 19.18 -2.82 1.09
CA LYS A 274 19.65 -1.44 1.05
C LYS A 274 19.24 -0.77 -0.24
N SER A 275 18.66 0.42 -0.12
CA SER A 275 18.24 1.23 -1.25
C SER A 275 19.42 1.69 -2.11
N ASN A 276 19.10 2.10 -3.34
CA ASN A 276 20.01 2.95 -4.11
C ASN A 276 20.12 4.32 -3.44
N THR A 277 21.32 4.92 -3.49
CA THR A 277 21.52 6.27 -2.96
C THR A 277 20.75 7.31 -3.79
N SER A 278 19.83 8.02 -3.15
CA SER A 278 19.06 9.12 -3.74
C SER A 278 19.64 10.47 -3.31
N CYS A 279 19.85 11.41 -4.23
CA CYS A 279 20.49 12.69 -3.93
C CYS A 279 19.68 13.88 -4.46
N ALA A 280 19.66 14.97 -3.69
CA ALA A 280 19.01 16.21 -4.08
C ALA A 280 19.86 17.45 -3.79
N ALA A 281 19.55 18.53 -4.52
CA ALA A 281 20.16 19.83 -4.31
C ALA A 281 19.70 20.42 -2.97
N LEU A 282 20.65 21.01 -2.24
CA LEU A 282 20.41 21.77 -1.01
C LEU A 282 20.97 23.17 -1.17
N THR A 283 20.15 24.20 -1.02
CA THR A 283 20.64 25.59 -1.06
C THR A 283 20.60 26.20 0.32
N ILE A 284 21.77 26.61 0.84
CA ILE A 284 21.88 27.35 2.09
C ILE A 284 22.09 28.83 1.78
N LYS A 285 21.13 29.64 2.17
CA LYS A 285 21.20 31.11 2.14
C LYS A 285 22.02 31.63 3.31
#